data_AF-A0A3C2B705-F1
#
_entry.id   AF-A0A3C2B705-F1
#
_cell.length_a   1.000
_cell.length_b   1.000
_cell.length_c   1.000
_cell.angle_alpha   90.00
_cell.angle_beta   90.00
_cell.angle_gamma   90.00
#
_symmetry.space_group_name_H-M   'P 1'
#
loop_
_entity.id
_entity.type
_entity.pdbx_description
1 polymer ?
#
loop_
_entity_poly.entity_id
_entity_poly.type
_entity_poly.pdbx_seq_one_letter_code
_entity_poly.pdbx_strand_id
1 'polypeptide(L)' 'MIVHASPALVEFGSRLRELRSRQGLSQELLAERAGLHRTYVGSVERGERNVALLNILRLADALRCDPGRLLEGMSA' A
#
# COMPACT_ATOMS: atom_id res chain seq x y z
N MET A 1 5.15 12.48 -21.89
CA MET A 1 3.96 12.63 -21.03
C MET A 1 4.39 12.21 -19.62
N ILE A 2 4.77 13.17 -18.78
CA ILE A 2 5.18 12.87 -17.41
C ILE A 2 3.89 12.69 -16.61
N VAL A 3 3.54 11.44 -16.30
CA VAL A 3 2.52 11.16 -15.30
C VAL A 3 3.12 11.57 -13.95
N HIS A 4 2.83 12.79 -13.51
CA HIS A 4 3.15 13.17 -12.14
C HIS A 4 2.29 12.29 -11.23
N ALA A 5 2.91 11.32 -10.57
CA ALA A 5 2.23 10.50 -9.57
C ALA A 5 1.62 11.44 -8.53
N SER A 6 0.33 11.24 -8.22
CA SER A 6 -0.37 12.05 -7.23
C SER A 6 0.40 11.98 -5.89
N PRO A 7 0.67 13.12 -5.23
CA PRO A 7 1.35 13.14 -3.94
C PRO A 7 0.69 12.19 -2.92
N ALA A 8 -0.65 12.09 -2.93
CA ALA A 8 -1.40 11.19 -2.07
C ALA A 8 -1.09 9.71 -2.35
N LEU A 9 -0.88 9.32 -3.61
CA LEU A 9 -0.52 7.95 -3.96
C LEU A 9 0.91 7.61 -3.51
N VAL A 10 1.84 8.56 -3.64
CA VAL A 10 3.21 8.40 -3.14
C VAL A 10 3.22 8.29 -1.62
N GLU A 11 2.44 9.12 -0.93
CA GLU A 11 2.33 9.08 0.54
C GLU A 11 1.75 7.75 1.03
N PHE A 12 0.63 7.30 0.44
CA PHE A 12 0.03 6.01 0.73
C PHE A 12 1.01 4.86 0.48
N GLY A 13 1.66 4.85 -0.69
CA GLY A 13 2.62 3.81 -1.08
C GLY A 13 3.81 3.73 -0.13
N SER A 14 4.34 4.89 0.28
CA SER A 14 5.42 4.97 1.27
C SER A 14 5.00 4.41 2.62
N ARG A 15 3.81 4.77 3.12
CA ARG A 15 3.29 4.27 4.39
C ARG A 15 3.04 2.75 4.36
N LEU A 16 2.50 2.23 3.26
CA LEU A 16 2.35 0.79 3.05
C LEU A 16 3.71 0.07 3.11
N ARG A 17 4.72 0.60 2.43
CA ARG A 17 6.08 0.07 2.41
C ARG A 17 6.73 0.08 3.80
N GLU A 18 6.53 1.15 4.56
CA GLU A 18 7.04 1.31 5.92
C GLU A 18 6.45 0.25 6.86
N LEU A 19 5.12 0.13 6.89
CA LEU A 19 4.42 -0.85 7.72
C LEU A 19 4.80 -2.28 7.34
N ARG A 20 4.90 -2.58 6.04
CA ARG A 20 5.37 -3.88 5.55
C ARG A 20 6.79 -4.18 6.04
N SER A 21 7.72 -3.24 5.86
CA SER A 21 9.13 -3.43 6.19
C SER A 21 9.36 -3.58 7.69
N ARG A 22 8.59 -2.85 8.53
CA ARG A 22 8.61 -3.02 9.99
C ARG A 22 8.24 -4.42 10.46
N GLN A 23 7.45 -5.15 9.68
CA GLN A 23 7.09 -6.54 9.96
C GLN A 23 8.02 -7.56 9.28
N GLY A 24 9.08 -7.12 8.61
CA GLY A 24 10.01 -8.00 7.89
C GLY A 24 9.39 -8.72 6.68
N LEU A 25 8.25 -8.24 6.16
CA LEU A 25 7.56 -8.90 5.06
C LEU A 25 8.15 -8.47 3.71
N SER A 26 8.34 -9.42 2.79
CA SER A 26 8.60 -9.10 1.39
C SER A 26 7.32 -8.62 0.69
N GLN A 27 7.46 -7.96 -0.47
CA GLN A 27 6.28 -7.60 -1.28
C GLN A 27 5.49 -8.84 -1.72
N GLU A 28 6.20 -9.94 -2.02
CA GLU A 28 5.58 -11.23 -2.38
C GLU A 28 4.71 -11.75 -1.23
N LEU A 29 5.27 -11.81 -0.02
CA LEU A 29 4.56 -12.32 1.16
C LEU A 29 3.38 -11.44 1.57
N LEU A 30 3.50 -10.11 1.46
CA LEU A 30 2.36 -9.21 1.70
C LEU A 30 1.25 -9.44 0.66
N ALA A 31 1.63 -9.58 -0.62
CA ALA A 31 0.68 -9.80 -1.70
C ALA A 31 -0.06 -11.13 -1.53
N GLU A 32 0.66 -12.21 -1.20
CA GLU A 32 0.09 -13.51 -0.88
C GLU A 32 -0.95 -13.41 0.25
N ARG A 33 -0.59 -12.80 1.38
CA ARG A 33 -1.49 -12.62 2.54
C ARG A 33 -2.71 -11.77 2.20
N ALA A 34 -2.55 -10.76 1.34
CA ALA A 34 -3.64 -9.87 0.94
C ALA A 34 -4.51 -10.46 -0.20
N GLY A 35 -4.14 -11.61 -0.77
CA GLY A 35 -4.79 -12.16 -1.95
C GLY A 35 -4.65 -11.24 -3.18
N LEU A 36 -3.50 -10.59 -3.33
CA LEU A 36 -3.17 -9.65 -4.39
C LEU A 36 -1.96 -10.14 -5.20
N HIS A 37 -1.79 -9.61 -6.40
CA HIS A 37 -0.60 -9.91 -7.20
C HIS A 37 0.60 -9.09 -6.71
N ARG A 38 1.80 -9.67 -6.60
CA ARG A 38 3.01 -8.95 -6.13
C ARG A 38 3.26 -7.66 -6.92
N THR A 39 3.12 -7.68 -8.24
CA THR A 39 3.36 -6.47 -9.06
C THR A 39 2.36 -5.36 -8.75
N TYR A 40 1.12 -5.70 -8.36
CA TYR A 40 0.14 -4.72 -7.91
C TYR A 40 0.60 -4.06 -6.61
N VAL A 41 0.99 -4.85 -5.60
CA VAL A 41 1.53 -4.33 -4.33
C VAL A 41 2.75 -3.45 -4.58
N GLY A 42 3.68 -3.88 -5.44
CA GLY A 42 4.85 -3.09 -5.81
C GLY A 42 4.50 -1.75 -6.49
N SER A 43 3.52 -1.74 -7.40
CA SER A 43 3.07 -0.51 -8.04
C SER A 43 2.31 0.43 -7.10
N VAL A 44 1.57 -0.11 -6.12
CA VAL A 44 0.96 0.70 -5.05
C VAL A 44 2.04 1.34 -4.18
N GLU A 45 3.07 0.59 -3.76
CA GLU A 45 4.20 1.14 -2.97
C GLU A 45 4.97 2.25 -3.69
N ARG A 46 4.98 2.25 -5.03
CA ARG A 46 5.60 3.30 -5.84
C ARG A 46 4.65 4.45 -6.21
N GLY A 47 3.40 4.42 -5.74
CA GLY A 47 2.40 5.43 -6.06
C GLY A 47 1.90 5.43 -7.52
N GLU A 48 2.12 4.33 -8.25
CA GLU A 48 1.75 4.19 -9.67
C GLU A 48 0.28 3.77 -9.88
N ARG A 49 -0.39 3.32 -8.81
CA ARG A 49 -1.75 2.80 -8.84
C ARG A 49 -2.60 3.46 -7.77
N ASN A 50 -3.77 3.94 -8.18
CA ASN A 50 -4.83 4.27 -7.24
C ASN A 50 -5.38 2.96 -6.65
N VAL A 51 -5.32 2.84 -5.31
CA VAL A 51 -5.75 1.65 -4.60
C VAL A 51 -7.24 1.75 -4.29
N ALA A 52 -8.01 0.71 -4.64
CA ALA A 52 -9.43 0.68 -4.30
C ALA A 52 -9.62 0.38 -2.81
N LEU A 53 -10.70 0.87 -2.21
CA LEU A 53 -11.02 0.68 -0.79
C LEU A 53 -10.91 -0.78 -0.33
N LEU A 54 -11.44 -1.74 -1.11
CA LEU A 54 -11.37 -3.17 -0.77
C LEU A 54 -9.93 -3.69 -0.69
N ASN A 55 -9.02 -3.15 -1.51
CA ASN A 55 -7.61 -3.52 -1.46
C ASN A 55 -6.90 -2.87 -0.27
N ILE A 56 -7.31 -1.67 0.16
CA ILE A 56 -6.82 -1.07 1.42
C ILE A 56 -7.18 -1.98 2.59
N LEU A 57 -8.43 -2.46 2.65
CA LEU A 57 -8.88 -3.37 3.73
C LEU A 57 -8.09 -4.69 3.72
N ARG A 58 -7.86 -5.28 2.54
CA ARG A 58 -7.05 -6.51 2.40
C ARG A 58 -5.60 -6.30 2.83
N LEU A 59 -4.99 -5.17 2.46
CA LEU A 59 -3.63 -4.84 2.86
C LEU A 59 -3.52 -4.59 4.36
N ALA A 60 -4.51 -3.93 4.97
CA ALA A 60 -4.59 -3.71 6.41
C ALA A 60 -4.71 -5.04 7.18
N ASP A 61 -5.59 -5.93 6.72
CA ASP A 61 -5.75 -7.28 7.29
C ASP A 61 -4.46 -8.11 7.18
N ALA A 62 -3.83 -8.11 6.00
CA ALA A 62 -2.55 -8.79 5.77
C ALA A 62 -1.40 -8.25 6.64
N LEU A 63 -1.45 -6.97 7.00
CA LEU A 63 -0.54 -6.28 7.93
C LEU A 63 -1.02 -6.38 9.39
N ARG A 64 -2.17 -6.97 9.67
CA ARG A 64 -2.78 -7.04 11.01
C ARG A 64 -2.84 -5.68 11.70
N CYS A 65 -3.26 -4.65 10.97
CA CYS A 65 -3.44 -3.31 11.49
C CYS A 65 -4.81 -2.73 11.09
N ASP A 66 -5.22 -1.68 11.80
CA ASP A 66 -6.41 -0.91 11.43
C ASP A 66 -6.19 -0.20 10.06
N PRO A 67 -7.16 -0.19 9.14
CA PRO A 67 -7.04 0.48 7.84
C PRO A 67 -6.69 1.97 7.95
N GLY A 68 -7.12 2.65 9.03
CA GLY A 68 -6.76 4.02 9.32
C GLY A 68 -5.25 4.23 9.46
N ARG A 69 -4.47 3.21 9.87
CA ARG A 69 -2.99 3.27 9.89
C ARG A 69 -2.38 3.44 8.50
N LEU A 70 -3.08 3.07 7.44
CA LEU A 70 -2.61 3.29 6.06
C LEU A 70 -2.92 4.71 5.56
N LEU A 71 -3.86 5.40 6.21
CA LEU A 71 -4.37 6.71 5.83
C LEU A 71 -3.99 7.84 6.81
N GLU A 72 -3.43 7.49 7.96
CA GLU A 72 -3.12 8.41 9.07
C GLU A 72 -2.22 9.57 8.61
N GLY A 73 -2.72 10.80 8.78
CA GLY A 73 -1.96 12.03 8.46
C GLY A 73 -1.90 12.39 6.97
N MET A 74 -2.63 11.68 6.10
CA MET A 74 -2.71 12.03 4.68
C MET A 74 -3.42 13.38 4.48
N SER A 75 -2.85 14.21 3.60
CA SER A 75 -3.48 15.46 3.16
C SER A 75 -4.46 15.18 2.02
N ALA A 76 -5.69 15.71 2.11
CA ALA A 76 -6.74 15.58 1.09
C ALA A 76 -6.57 16.57 -0.06
#